data_AF-A0A1I4UXK7-F1
#
_entry.id   AF-A0A1I4UXK7-F1
#
_cell.length_a   1.000
_cell.length_b   1.000
_cell.length_c   1.000
_cell.angle_alpha   90.00
_cell.angle_beta   90.00
_cell.angle_gamma   90.00
#
_symmetry.space_group_name_H-M   'P 1'
#
loop_
_entity.id
_entity.type
_entity.pdbx_description
1 polymer ?
#
loop_
_entity_poly.entity_id
_entity_poly.type
_entity_poly.pdbx_seq_one_letter_code
_entity_poly.pdbx_strand_id
1 'polypeptide(L)'
;MLKNLLPALIVFAAVTASSSAALPPKYLGIKDFKLCLATQEINTYRAWCMPAGKPESCPAASWEQLKALTGTDKLPDCPAGSTAPAEKPATQ
;
A
#
# COMPACT_ATOMS: atom_id res chain seq x y z
N MET A 1 22.51 9.02 -57.47
CA MET A 1 21.62 8.11 -58.23
C MET A 1 21.49 6.77 -57.50
N LEU A 2 20.60 6.66 -56.49
CA LEU A 2 19.98 5.43 -55.94
C LEU A 2 19.28 5.84 -54.63
N LYS A 3 18.03 5.53 -54.30
CA LYS A 3 16.86 5.03 -55.00
C LYS A 3 15.73 5.24 -53.96
N ASN A 4 14.79 6.15 -54.22
CA ASN A 4 13.50 6.11 -53.51
C ASN A 4 12.90 4.73 -53.77
N LEU A 5 12.45 4.04 -52.72
CA LEU A 5 11.44 2.98 -52.81
C LEU A 5 10.86 2.64 -51.42
N LEU A 6 9.56 2.93 -51.29
CA LEU A 6 8.52 2.36 -50.40
C LEU A 6 8.39 2.83 -48.93
N PRO A 7 7.29 3.55 -48.57
CA PRO A 7 6.79 3.61 -47.20
C PRO A 7 5.86 2.42 -46.96
N ALA A 8 6.40 1.31 -46.46
CA ALA A 8 5.59 0.14 -46.10
C ALA A 8 5.18 0.22 -44.62
N LEU A 9 4.00 0.82 -44.40
CA LEU A 9 3.02 0.54 -43.34
C LEU A 9 3.57 -0.17 -42.08
N ILE A 10 4.05 0.61 -41.12
CA ILE A 10 4.19 0.14 -39.74
C ILE A 10 2.78 0.04 -39.17
N VAL A 11 2.17 -1.14 -39.29
CA VAL A 11 0.96 -1.46 -38.52
C VAL A 11 1.42 -1.61 -37.07
N PHE A 12 1.45 -0.49 -36.34
CA PHE A 12 1.60 -0.51 -34.89
C PHE A 12 0.38 -1.25 -34.35
N ALA A 13 0.53 -2.56 -34.12
CA ALA A 13 -0.41 -3.31 -33.32
C ALA A 13 -0.51 -2.58 -31.98
N ALA A 14 -1.62 -1.88 -31.76
CA ALA A 14 -1.91 -1.25 -30.48
C ALA A 14 -1.99 -2.39 -29.46
N VAL A 15 -0.90 -2.60 -28.74
CA VAL A 15 -0.84 -3.49 -27.59
C VAL A 15 -1.83 -2.92 -26.60
N THR A 16 -3.04 -3.49 -26.55
CA THR A 16 -4.06 -3.15 -25.55
C THR A 16 -3.60 -3.72 -24.22
N ALA A 17 -2.60 -3.06 -23.63
CA ALA A 17 -2.08 -3.33 -22.31
C ALA A 17 -3.24 -3.11 -21.32
N SER A 18 -3.88 -4.21 -20.92
CA SER A 18 -4.90 -4.20 -19.89
C SER A 18 -4.21 -3.98 -18.56
N SER A 19 -4.06 -2.71 -18.15
CA SER A 19 -3.50 -2.34 -16.86
C SER A 19 -4.54 -2.61 -15.78
N SER A 20 -4.48 -3.75 -15.12
CA SER A 20 -5.24 -3.99 -13.89
C SER A 20 -4.67 -3.10 -12.79
N ALA A 21 -5.21 -1.89 -12.64
CA ALA A 21 -4.85 -1.02 -11.53
C ALA A 21 -5.33 -1.67 -10.22
N ALA A 22 -4.39 -2.04 -9.36
CA ALA A 22 -4.71 -2.49 -8.02
C ALA A 22 -5.29 -1.31 -7.23
N LEU A 23 -6.44 -1.50 -6.60
CA LEU A 23 -7.00 -0.50 -5.71
C LEU A 23 -6.09 -0.34 -4.48
N PRO A 24 -5.98 0.88 -3.93
CA PRO A 24 -5.22 1.09 -2.72
C PRO A 24 -5.84 0.31 -1.54
N PRO A 25 -5.02 -0.19 -0.60
CA PRO A 25 -5.53 -0.81 0.62
C PRO A 25 -6.48 0.12 1.40
N LYS A 26 -7.57 -0.44 1.96
CA LYS A 26 -8.60 0.35 2.65
C LYS A 26 -8.11 1.14 3.86
N TYR A 27 -7.14 0.62 4.60
CA TYR A 27 -6.63 1.29 5.80
C TYR A 27 -6.05 2.68 5.52
N LEU A 28 -5.61 2.95 4.28
CA LEU A 28 -5.10 4.28 3.88
C LEU A 28 -6.18 5.37 3.94
N GLY A 29 -7.46 4.99 3.89
CA GLY A 29 -8.59 5.90 4.05
C GLY A 29 -9.05 6.08 5.50
N ILE A 30 -8.50 5.32 6.46
CA ILE A 30 -8.87 5.46 7.87
C ILE A 30 -8.07 6.60 8.48
N LYS A 31 -8.78 7.57 9.07
CA LYS A 31 -8.16 8.73 9.70
C LYS A 31 -7.18 8.28 10.80
N ASP A 32 -6.03 8.93 10.87
CA ASP A 32 -5.03 8.71 11.93
C ASP A 32 -4.51 7.26 12.04
N PHE A 33 -4.63 6.44 10.99
CA PHE A 33 -4.21 5.03 11.01
C PHE A 33 -2.73 4.85 11.41
N LYS A 34 -1.88 5.82 11.08
CA LYS A 34 -0.44 5.81 11.42
C LYS A 34 -0.18 5.88 12.93
N LEU A 35 -1.12 6.40 13.72
CA LEU A 35 -1.05 6.38 15.19
C LEU A 35 -1.44 5.02 15.77
N CYS A 36 -2.09 4.18 14.96
CA CYS A 36 -2.65 2.90 15.36
C CYS A 36 -1.80 1.72 14.92
N LEU A 37 -1.22 1.79 13.72
CA LEU A 37 -0.48 0.69 13.11
C LEU A 37 1.01 0.79 13.42
N ALA A 38 1.65 -0.37 13.53
CA ALA A 38 3.10 -0.46 13.52
C ALA A 38 3.59 -0.84 12.12
N THR A 39 4.90 -0.79 11.92
CA THR A 39 5.54 -1.26 10.69
C THR A 39 6.46 -2.42 10.99
N GLN A 40 6.47 -3.41 10.10
CA GLN A 40 7.43 -4.51 10.11
C GLN A 40 8.30 -4.45 8.85
N GLU A 41 9.57 -4.79 8.99
CA GLU A 41 10.45 -4.96 7.83
C GLU A 41 10.24 -6.35 7.22
N ILE A 42 10.03 -6.38 5.91
CA ILE A 42 9.90 -7.60 5.11
C ILE A 42 10.95 -7.51 4.01
N ASN A 43 12.09 -8.17 4.22
CA ASN A 43 13.26 -8.12 3.33
C ASN A 43 13.69 -6.68 3.03
N THR A 44 13.31 -6.14 1.87
CA THR A 44 13.72 -4.83 1.36
C THR A 44 12.64 -3.75 1.49
N TYR A 45 11.47 -4.07 2.05
CA TYR A 45 10.38 -3.10 2.21
C TYR A 45 9.77 -3.12 3.61
N ARG A 46 8.97 -2.10 3.92
CA ARG A 46 8.20 -2.01 5.17
C ARG A 46 6.72 -2.17 4.90
N ALA A 47 6.04 -2.96 5.72
CA ALA A 47 4.60 -3.16 5.66
C ALA A 47 3.95 -2.69 6.95
N TRP A 48 2.71 -2.20 6.85
CA TRP A 48 1.87 -1.90 8.01
C TRP A 48 1.26 -3.19 8.57
N CYS A 49 1.12 -3.25 9.89
CA CYS A 49 0.56 -4.40 10.60
C CYS A 49 -0.16 -3.95 11.88
N MET A 50 -1.01 -4.82 12.44
CA MET A 50 -1.68 -4.59 13.71
C MET A 50 -0.76 -4.90 14.88
N PRO A 51 -0.45 -3.93 15.76
CA PRO A 51 0.25 -4.23 17.00
C PRO A 51 -0.63 -5.06 17.94
N ALA A 52 -0.01 -5.75 18.91
CA ALA A 52 -0.70 -6.65 19.84
C ALA A 52 -1.78 -5.96 20.70
N GLY A 53 -1.68 -4.64 20.89
CA GLY A 53 -2.66 -3.84 21.60
C GLY A 53 -2.79 -2.45 21.00
N LYS A 54 -3.91 -1.78 21.29
CA LYS A 54 -4.18 -0.41 20.82
C LYS A 54 -3.17 0.56 21.43
N PRO A 55 -2.39 1.31 20.63
CA PRO A 55 -1.56 2.39 21.16
C PRO A 55 -2.41 3.45 21.89
N GLU A 56 -1.84 4.12 22.89
CA GLU A 56 -2.53 5.19 23.62
C GLU A 56 -2.87 6.37 22.69
N SER A 57 -1.96 6.71 21.78
CA SER A 57 -2.13 7.76 20.78
C SER A 57 -3.16 7.44 19.68
N CYS A 58 -3.57 6.17 19.55
CA CYS A 58 -4.54 5.75 18.55
C CYS A 58 -5.97 6.11 18.96
N PRO A 59 -6.72 6.92 18.17
CA PRO A 59 -8.12 7.19 18.42
C PRO A 59 -8.95 5.89 18.43
N ALA A 60 -9.88 5.78 19.39
CA ALA A 60 -10.71 4.58 19.52
C ALA A 60 -11.51 4.28 18.25
N ALA A 61 -12.09 5.32 17.62
CA ALA A 61 -12.84 5.15 16.37
C ALA A 61 -11.97 4.58 15.24
N SER A 62 -10.76 5.10 15.04
CA SER A 62 -9.82 4.59 14.04
C SER A 62 -9.40 3.15 14.31
N TRP A 63 -9.17 2.79 15.58
CA TRP A 63 -8.86 1.42 15.97
C TRP A 63 -9.99 0.44 15.64
N GLU A 64 -11.23 0.81 15.95
CA GLU A 64 -12.40 -0.04 15.64
C GLU A 64 -12.58 -0.18 14.12
N GLN A 65 -12.39 0.89 13.34
CA GLN A 65 -12.43 0.82 11.88
C GLN A 65 -11.34 -0.11 11.31
N LEU A 66 -10.13 -0.07 11.85
CA LEU A 66 -9.04 -0.95 11.43
C LEU A 66 -9.34 -2.42 11.75
N LYS A 67 -9.88 -2.72 12.94
CA LYS A 67 -10.29 -4.08 13.34
C LYS A 67 -11.47 -4.60 12.53
N ALA A 68 -12.33 -3.72 12.02
CA ALA A 68 -13.47 -4.09 11.19
C ALA A 68 -13.07 -4.50 9.76
N LEU A 69 -11.81 -4.30 9.35
CA LEU A 69 -11.32 -4.74 8.04
C LEU A 69 -11.23 -6.27 7.99
N THR A 70 -11.77 -6.86 6.93
CA THR A 70 -11.85 -8.31 6.72
C THR A 70 -11.35 -8.71 5.33
N GLY A 71 -11.14 -10.00 5.09
CA GLY A 71 -10.73 -10.50 3.77
C GLY A 71 -9.38 -9.93 3.35
N THR A 72 -9.28 -9.48 2.09
CA THR A 72 -8.04 -8.92 1.52
C THR A 72 -7.64 -7.57 2.13
N ASP A 73 -8.54 -6.91 2.84
CA ASP A 73 -8.27 -5.63 3.50
C ASP A 73 -7.76 -5.80 4.93
N LYS A 74 -7.86 -7.00 5.51
CA LYS A 74 -7.39 -7.27 6.87
C LYS A 74 -5.87 -7.10 6.94
N LEU A 75 -5.42 -6.30 7.90
CA LEU A 75 -4.00 -6.18 8.22
C LEU A 75 -3.49 -7.43 8.96
N PRO A 76 -2.27 -7.90 8.66
CA PRO A 76 -1.61 -8.95 9.44
C PRO A 76 -1.22 -8.42 10.82
N ASP A 77 -1.12 -9.32 11.79
CA ASP A 77 -0.59 -8.99 13.13
C ASP A 77 0.93 -8.83 13.06
N CYS A 78 1.47 -7.88 13.82
CA CYS A 78 2.91 -7.63 13.84
C CYS A 78 3.66 -8.69 14.67
N PRO A 79 4.93 -9.00 14.33
CA PRO A 79 5.76 -9.90 15.12
C PRO A 79 6.04 -9.33 16.52
N ALA A 80 6.26 -10.19 17.52
CA ALA A 80 6.58 -9.76 18.88
C ALA A 80 7.79 -8.81 18.90
N GLY A 81 7.67 -7.70 19.65
CA GLY A 81 8.72 -6.67 19.75
C GLY A 81 8.63 -5.53 18.74
N SER A 82 7.68 -5.57 17.81
CA SER A 82 7.34 -4.42 16.96
C SER A 82 6.44 -3.43 17.72
N THR A 83 7.06 -2.50 18.43
CA THR A 83 6.32 -1.38 19.05
C THR A 83 5.84 -0.42 17.97
N ALA A 84 4.59 0.03 18.07
CA ALA A 84 4.10 1.14 17.26
C ALA A 84 5.09 2.31 17.40
N PRO A 85 5.58 2.89 16.30
CA PRO A 85 6.53 3.98 16.41
C PRO A 85 5.84 5.15 17.09
N ALA A 86 6.24 5.43 18.34
CA ALA A 86 6.04 6.73 18.95
C ALA A 86 6.83 7.74 18.12
N GLU A 87 6.12 8.35 17.17
CA GLU A 87 6.40 9.65 16.57
C GLU A 87 7.79 9.88 15.94
N LYS A 88 7.85 9.76 14.61
CA LYS A 88 8.46 10.80 13.75
C LYS A 88 7.82 10.79 12.35
N PRO A 89 7.56 11.96 11.74
CA PRO A 89 6.85 12.04 10.46
C PRO A 89 7.76 11.49 9.37
N ALA A 90 7.30 10.47 8.66
CA ALA A 90 7.77 10.23 7.31
C ALA A 90 7.23 11.37 6.44
N THR A 91 8.03 12.43 6.31
CA THR A 91 7.93 13.38 5.20
C THR A 91 7.91 12.57 3.91
N GLN A 92 6.80 12.65 3.18
CA GLN A 92 6.76 12.42 1.75
C GLN A 92 6.54 13.76 1.08
#